data_AF-A0A8J2RQ39-F1
#
_entry.id   AF-A0A8J2RQ39-F1
#
_cell.length_a   1.000
_cell.length_b   1.000
_cell.length_c   1.000
_cell.angle_alpha   90.00
_cell.angle_beta   90.00
_cell.angle_gamma   90.00
#
_symmetry.space_group_name_H-M   'P 1'
#
loop_
_entity.id
_entity.type
_entity.pdbx_description
1 polymer ?
#
loop_
_entity_poly.entity_id
_entity_poly.type
_entity_poly.pdbx_seq_one_letter_code
_entity_poly.pdbx_strand_id
1 'polypeptide(L)'
;MLKIGPLELLILHFSYINGCAYLPYALGKKIFYGCGPSYCVDTIKPFTIVTRFVSDDGTDTGNLKEIQRFYKQNGRTIPNPTVSDFNSISDACCAHYNFNNLGGISAMNYGLKKGMVLTMGMAGYPDNPDVWGWLDKNPMVLVPSIVTQIPVSHMAISNMGLSDQLPI
;
A
#
# COMPACT_ATOMS: atom_id res chain seq x y z
N MET A 1 4.97 -15.04 -16.86
CA MET A 1 4.55 -14.47 -15.56
C MET A 1 5.18 -13.10 -15.45
N LEU A 2 4.39 -12.03 -15.59
CA LEU A 2 4.87 -10.67 -15.32
C LEU A 2 5.11 -10.59 -13.81
N LYS A 3 6.38 -10.54 -13.43
CA LYS A 3 6.77 -10.00 -12.13
C LYS A 3 6.63 -8.50 -12.27
N ILE A 4 5.40 -8.00 -12.09
CA ILE A 4 5.22 -6.63 -11.63
C ILE A 4 6.13 -6.55 -10.42
N GLY A 5 7.18 -5.72 -10.50
CA GLY A 5 8.02 -5.46 -9.34
C GLY A 5 7.13 -5.17 -8.15
N PRO A 6 7.54 -5.46 -6.92
CA PRO A 6 6.73 -5.26 -5.73
C PRO A 6 6.12 -3.85 -5.58
N LEU A 7 5.02 -3.58 -6.28
CA LEU A 7 4.15 -2.44 -6.09
C LEU A 7 3.23 -2.72 -4.91
N GLU A 8 3.75 -2.44 -3.72
CA GLU A 8 2.93 -2.22 -2.53
C GLU A 8 2.87 -0.71 -2.32
N LEU A 9 1.68 -0.15 -2.49
CA LEU A 9 1.44 1.25 -2.18
C LEU A 9 0.10 1.37 -1.48
N LEU A 10 0.09 1.62 -0.17
CA LEU A 10 -1.02 2.36 0.41
C LEU A 10 -0.63 3.84 0.34
N ILE A 11 -0.83 4.47 -0.82
CA ILE A 11 -0.89 5.92 -0.82
C ILE A 11 -2.36 6.28 -0.74
N LEU A 12 -2.70 6.91 0.37
CA LEU A 12 -3.90 7.70 0.48
C LEU A 12 -3.56 9.04 -0.15
N HIS A 13 -3.79 9.12 -1.45
CA HIS A 13 -3.50 10.31 -2.24
C HIS A 13 -4.63 11.31 -2.00
N PHE A 14 -4.44 12.22 -1.05
CA PHE A 14 -5.20 13.46 -1.02
C PHE A 14 -4.32 14.59 -1.53
N SER A 15 -4.45 14.85 -2.83
CA SER A 15 -4.19 16.13 -3.50
C SER A 15 -3.11 17.06 -2.92
N TYR A 16 -1.92 16.55 -2.57
CA TYR A 16 -0.67 17.32 -2.57
C TYR A 16 0.55 16.39 -2.50
N ILE A 17 1.65 16.89 -3.06
CA ILE A 17 2.78 16.15 -3.67
C ILE A 17 3.50 15.08 -2.82
N ASN A 18 3.21 14.91 -1.53
CA ASN A 18 3.92 13.94 -0.69
C ASN A 18 3.04 12.95 0.12
N GLY A 19 1.76 13.24 0.36
CA GLY A 19 0.86 12.39 1.15
C GLY A 19 1.45 11.90 2.49
N CYS A 20 0.83 10.88 3.08
CA CYS A 20 1.45 10.07 4.13
C CYS A 20 1.46 8.61 3.68
N ALA A 21 2.66 8.06 3.49
CA ALA A 21 2.87 6.74 2.91
C ALA A 21 3.56 5.80 3.89
N TYR A 22 3.15 4.54 3.88
CA TYR A 22 3.86 3.46 4.56
C TYR A 22 4.43 2.50 3.51
N LEU A 23 5.75 2.57 3.30
CA LEU A 23 6.49 1.82 2.29
C LEU A 23 7.54 0.93 2.97
N PRO A 24 7.22 -0.34 3.31
CA PRO A 24 8.11 -1.22 4.06
C PRO A 24 9.52 -1.29 3.48
N TYR A 25 9.64 -1.35 2.15
CA TYR A 25 10.93 -1.38 1.48
C TYR A 25 11.73 -0.09 1.73
N ALA A 26 11.15 1.08 1.52
CA ALA A 26 11.82 2.38 1.80
C ALA A 26 12.25 2.49 3.27
N LEU A 27 11.44 1.90 4.17
CA LEU A 27 11.67 1.81 5.61
C LEU A 27 12.65 0.68 6.02
N GLY A 28 13.34 0.05 5.07
CA GLY A 28 14.41 -0.93 5.34
C GLY A 28 13.97 -2.40 5.38
N LYS A 29 12.67 -2.70 5.24
CA LYS A 29 12.14 -4.08 5.16
C LYS A 29 12.21 -4.60 3.73
N LYS A 30 13.43 -4.72 3.21
CA LYS A 30 13.75 -5.00 1.80
C LYS A 30 13.22 -6.34 1.27
N ILE A 31 13.01 -7.32 2.15
CA ILE A 31 12.53 -8.68 1.81
C ILE A 31 11.04 -8.89 2.14
N PHE A 32 10.29 -7.84 2.47
CA PHE A 32 8.88 -7.99 2.86
C PHE A 32 7.98 -8.30 1.67
N TYR A 33 7.99 -7.47 0.63
CA TYR A 33 7.11 -7.57 -0.52
C TYR A 33 7.95 -7.69 -1.79
N GLY A 34 7.76 -8.74 -2.60
CA GLY A 34 8.53 -8.90 -3.82
C GLY A 34 8.50 -10.23 -4.55
N CYS A 35 9.33 -10.26 -5.57
CA CYS A 35 9.26 -11.21 -6.66
C CYS A 35 9.94 -12.54 -6.32
N GLY A 36 9.21 -13.46 -5.70
CA GLY A 36 9.63 -14.85 -5.49
C GLY A 36 9.54 -15.31 -4.04
N PRO A 37 9.84 -16.60 -3.81
CA PRO A 37 9.61 -17.24 -2.52
C PRO A 37 10.53 -16.74 -1.39
N SER A 38 11.55 -15.93 -1.71
CA SER A 38 12.41 -15.27 -0.72
C SER A 38 11.76 -14.07 -0.04
N TYR A 39 10.64 -13.58 -0.56
CA TYR A 39 9.88 -12.46 0.01
C TYR A 39 8.75 -12.96 0.91
N CYS A 40 8.39 -12.20 1.94
CA CYS A 40 7.26 -12.55 2.80
C CYS A 40 5.94 -12.59 2.01
N VAL A 41 5.73 -11.61 1.13
CA VAL A 41 4.67 -11.59 0.12
C VAL A 41 5.29 -11.82 -1.25
N ASP A 42 5.02 -12.99 -1.83
CA ASP A 42 5.53 -13.40 -3.14
C ASP A 42 4.63 -12.87 -4.27
N THR A 43 5.06 -11.81 -4.95
CA THR A 43 4.27 -11.16 -6.01
C THR A 43 4.18 -11.95 -7.31
N ILE A 44 4.82 -13.13 -7.40
CA ILE A 44 4.60 -14.08 -8.51
C ILE A 44 3.25 -14.78 -8.36
N LYS A 45 2.72 -14.87 -7.14
CA LYS A 45 1.49 -15.60 -6.84
C LYS A 45 0.36 -14.64 -6.47
N PRO A 46 -0.91 -15.01 -6.67
CA PRO A 46 -2.03 -14.26 -6.13
C PRO A 46 -1.92 -14.12 -4.60
N PHE A 47 -2.35 -12.98 -4.09
CA PHE A 47 -2.48 -12.70 -2.65
C PHE A 47 -3.66 -11.75 -2.43
N THR A 48 -4.15 -11.70 -1.20
CA THR A 48 -5.18 -10.77 -0.76
C THR A 48 -4.52 -9.61 -0.03
N ILE A 49 -4.95 -8.39 -0.35
CA ILE A 49 -4.63 -7.18 0.42
C ILE A 49 -5.82 -6.91 1.32
N VAL A 50 -5.58 -6.74 2.61
CA VAL A 50 -6.59 -6.28 3.56
C VAL A 50 -6.18 -4.92 4.10
N THR A 51 -7.07 -3.94 3.95
CA THR A 51 -6.91 -2.61 4.52
C THR A 51 -8.03 -2.40 5.53
N ARG A 52 -7.69 -2.02 6.77
CA ARG A 52 -8.66 -1.72 7.83
C ARG A 52 -8.61 -0.24 8.18
N PHE A 53 -9.77 0.35 8.34
CA PHE A 53 -9.97 1.71 8.81
C PHE A 53 -10.44 1.61 10.26
N VAL A 54 -9.56 1.92 11.21
CA VAL A 54 -9.83 1.73 12.63
C VAL A 54 -10.19 3.08 13.25
N SER A 55 -11.36 3.14 13.87
CA SER A 55 -11.83 4.31 14.62
C SER A 55 -11.27 4.35 16.04
N ASP A 56 -11.30 5.54 16.65
CA ASP A 56 -10.89 5.80 18.02
C ASP A 56 -11.72 5.06 19.08
N ASP A 57 -13.00 4.83 18.80
CA ASP A 57 -13.96 4.15 19.69
C ASP A 57 -14.33 2.72 19.25
N GLY A 58 -13.80 2.25 18.11
CA GLY A 58 -14.10 0.93 17.56
C GLY A 58 -15.47 0.81 16.87
N THR A 59 -16.16 1.92 16.61
CA THR A 59 -17.46 1.96 15.92
C THR A 59 -17.34 2.54 14.51
N ASP A 60 -18.35 2.32 13.66
CA ASP A 60 -18.42 2.89 12.30
C ASP A 60 -18.65 4.40 12.29
N THR A 61 -19.11 4.96 13.42
CA THR A 61 -19.38 6.40 13.57
C THR A 61 -18.24 7.17 14.23
N GLY A 62 -17.30 6.47 14.86
CA GLY A 62 -16.11 7.03 15.49
C GLY A 62 -15.23 7.80 14.50
N ASN A 63 -14.22 8.49 15.01
CA ASN A 63 -13.27 9.15 14.14
C ASN A 63 -12.17 8.18 13.75
N LEU A 64 -11.84 8.14 12.46
CA LEU A 64 -10.68 7.38 12.00
C LEU A 64 -9.46 7.78 12.84
N LYS A 65 -8.72 6.76 13.30
CA LYS A 65 -7.52 6.90 14.12
C LYS A 65 -6.31 6.35 13.41
N GLU A 66 -6.47 5.21 12.75
CA GLU A 66 -5.38 4.55 12.03
C GLU A 66 -5.88 3.71 10.87
N ILE A 67 -4.96 3.45 9.94
CA ILE A 67 -5.22 2.62 8.76
C ILE A 67 -4.19 1.50 8.74
N GLN A 68 -4.68 0.29 8.90
CA GLN A 68 -3.85 -0.91 8.98
C GLN A 68 -3.86 -1.64 7.65
N ARG A 69 -2.75 -2.31 7.35
CA ARG A 69 -2.55 -3.15 6.17
C ARG A 69 -2.11 -4.53 6.64
N PHE A 70 -2.56 -5.57 5.97
CA PHE A 70 -1.94 -6.90 6.03
C PHE A 70 -2.29 -7.69 4.76
N TYR A 71 -1.60 -8.81 4.60
CA TYR A 71 -1.73 -9.67 3.43
C TYR A 71 -2.23 -11.04 3.81
N LYS A 72 -2.87 -11.72 2.86
CA LYS A 72 -3.05 -13.16 2.92
C LYS A 72 -2.48 -13.82 1.70
N GLN A 73 -1.64 -14.81 1.91
CA GLN A 73 -1.08 -15.60 0.82
C GLN A 73 -0.87 -17.04 1.27
N ASN A 74 -1.26 -18.00 0.43
CA ASN A 74 -1.15 -19.44 0.73
C ASN A 74 -1.78 -19.83 2.09
N GLY A 75 -2.94 -19.25 2.42
CA GLY A 75 -3.65 -19.52 3.68
C GLY A 75 -2.99 -18.91 4.94
N ARG A 76 -1.96 -18.08 4.79
CA ARG A 76 -1.27 -17.42 5.92
C ARG A 76 -1.56 -15.93 5.90
N THR A 77 -1.86 -15.39 7.08
CA THR A 77 -1.89 -13.95 7.33
C THR A 77 -0.48 -13.44 7.54
N ILE A 78 -0.11 -12.40 6.79
CA ILE A 78 1.21 -11.76 6.82
C ILE A 78 0.98 -10.32 7.29
N PRO A 79 1.33 -9.98 8.54
CA PRO A 79 1.16 -8.62 9.06
C PRO A 79 2.11 -7.65 8.37
N ASN A 80 1.70 -6.38 8.24
CA ASN A 80 2.61 -5.30 7.85
C ASN A 80 3.77 -5.22 8.86
N PRO A 81 5.04 -5.07 8.43
CA PRO A 81 6.16 -5.17 9.33
C PRO A 81 6.24 -3.90 10.19
N THR A 82 6.69 -4.04 11.43
CA THR A 82 6.92 -2.88 12.30
C THR A 82 8.28 -2.23 11.99
N VAL A 83 8.27 -0.90 11.85
CA VAL A 83 9.45 -0.04 11.72
C VAL A 83 9.27 1.18 12.60
N SER A 84 10.27 1.51 13.41
CA SER A 84 10.22 2.63 14.37
C SER A 84 8.93 2.63 15.22
N ASP A 85 8.51 1.45 15.69
CA ASP A 85 7.26 1.21 16.45
C ASP A 85 5.95 1.44 15.69
N PHE A 86 6.01 1.73 14.39
CA PHE A 86 4.83 1.86 13.52
C PHE A 86 4.67 0.67 12.58
N ASN A 87 3.44 0.17 12.45
CA ASN A 87 3.03 -0.82 11.45
C ASN A 87 1.75 -0.40 10.70
N SER A 88 1.27 0.83 10.94
CA SER A 88 0.03 1.38 10.40
C SER A 88 0.22 2.87 10.06
N ILE A 89 -0.65 3.42 9.23
CA ILE A 89 -0.70 4.85 8.96
C ILE A 89 -1.55 5.51 10.05
N SER A 90 -0.97 6.46 10.75
CA SER A 90 -1.60 7.30 11.78
C SER A 90 -0.95 8.67 11.78
N ASP A 91 -1.58 9.68 12.40
CA ASP A 91 -0.98 11.01 12.49
C ASP A 91 0.40 11.00 13.17
N ALA A 92 0.60 10.11 14.15
CA ALA A 92 1.90 9.90 14.81
C ALA A 92 2.95 9.32 13.85
N CYS A 93 2.58 8.31 13.05
CA CYS A 93 3.46 7.76 12.02
C CYS A 93 3.83 8.81 10.97
N CYS A 94 2.84 9.60 10.51
CA CYS A 94 3.05 10.64 9.53
C CYS A 94 3.99 11.75 10.04
N ALA A 95 3.79 12.17 11.30
CA ALA A 95 4.66 13.14 11.96
C ALA A 95 6.09 12.60 12.14
N HIS A 96 6.25 11.32 12.52
CA HIS A 96 7.56 10.71 12.72
C HIS A 96 8.43 10.74 11.46
N TYR A 97 7.83 10.46 10.30
CA TYR A 97 8.53 10.48 9.01
C TYR A 97 8.46 11.84 8.29
N ASN A 98 8.03 12.90 8.98
CA ASN A 98 7.92 14.27 8.47
C ASN A 98 7.13 14.37 7.14
N PHE A 99 6.06 13.58 7.04
CA PHE A 99 5.13 13.65 5.92
C PHE A 99 4.22 14.87 6.06
N ASN A 100 3.96 15.56 4.93
CA ASN A 100 3.00 16.65 4.93
C ASN A 100 1.57 16.08 5.07
N ASN A 101 1.00 16.28 6.25
CA ASN A 101 -0.24 15.63 6.65
C ASN A 101 -1.42 16.60 6.58
N LEU A 102 -1.68 17.19 5.41
CA LEU A 102 -2.70 18.22 5.15
C LEU A 102 -4.10 17.85 5.72
N GLY A 103 -4.31 18.19 7.00
CA GLY A 103 -5.53 17.84 7.74
C GLY A 103 -5.57 16.44 8.33
N GLY A 104 -4.50 15.64 8.21
CA GLY A 104 -4.40 14.41 8.99
C GLY A 104 -5.19 13.23 8.48
N ILE A 105 -5.16 12.20 9.31
CA ILE A 105 -6.20 11.18 9.39
C ILE A 105 -7.59 11.81 9.54
N SER A 106 -7.72 13.00 10.13
CA SER A 106 -9.00 13.71 10.26
C SER A 106 -9.59 14.16 8.90
N ALA A 107 -8.78 14.61 7.96
CA ALA A 107 -9.23 14.90 6.60
C ALA A 107 -9.69 13.63 5.87
N MET A 108 -8.98 12.52 6.06
CA MET A 108 -9.40 11.20 5.57
C MET A 108 -10.74 10.77 6.19
N ASN A 109 -10.89 10.92 7.50
CA ASN A 109 -12.12 10.63 8.24
C ASN A 109 -13.31 11.37 7.63
N TYR A 110 -13.13 12.67 7.32
CA TYR A 110 -14.18 13.46 6.67
C TYR A 110 -14.57 12.89 5.30
N GLY A 111 -13.58 12.55 4.45
CA GLY A 111 -13.83 11.95 3.14
C GLY A 111 -14.57 10.62 3.22
N LEU A 112 -14.11 9.70 4.08
CA LEU A 112 -14.75 8.40 4.29
C LEU A 112 -16.18 8.53 4.80
N LYS A 113 -16.44 9.43 5.75
CA LYS A 113 -17.80 9.69 6.28
C LYS A 113 -18.75 10.27 5.25
N LYS A 114 -18.24 10.96 4.22
CA LYS A 114 -19.04 11.47 3.10
C LYS A 114 -19.28 10.44 2.00
N GLY A 115 -18.56 9.32 2.03
CA GLY A 115 -18.52 8.35 0.94
C GLY A 115 -17.49 8.74 -0.12
N MET A 116 -16.72 7.76 -0.54
CA MET A 116 -15.68 7.89 -1.56
C MET A 116 -15.99 6.97 -2.74
N VAL A 117 -15.48 7.33 -3.91
CA VAL A 117 -15.58 6.50 -5.13
C VAL A 117 -14.36 5.60 -5.22
N LEU A 118 -14.57 4.28 -5.36
CA LEU A 118 -13.50 3.35 -5.68
C LEU A 118 -13.01 3.61 -7.10
N THR A 119 -11.72 3.92 -7.25
CA THR A 119 -11.06 4.12 -8.54
C THR A 119 -10.01 3.05 -8.74
N MET A 120 -9.98 2.43 -9.91
CA MET A 120 -8.97 1.46 -10.33
C MET A 120 -8.37 1.92 -11.65
N GLY A 121 -7.05 1.90 -11.74
CA GLY A 121 -6.33 2.32 -12.93
C GLY A 121 -5.00 1.60 -13.04
N MET A 122 -4.59 1.34 -14.27
CA MET A 122 -3.24 0.88 -14.60
C MET A 122 -2.56 1.99 -15.39
N ALA A 123 -1.36 2.37 -14.97
CA ALA A 123 -0.59 3.40 -15.63
C ALA A 123 0.83 2.88 -15.88
N GLY A 124 1.38 3.21 -17.03
CA GLY A 124 2.71 2.83 -17.47
C GLY A 124 3.12 3.72 -18.63
N TYR A 125 4.38 4.16 -18.64
CA TYR A 125 4.95 5.02 -19.67
C TYR A 125 6.09 4.25 -20.34
N PRO A 126 5.83 3.54 -21.45
CA PRO A 126 6.82 2.67 -22.09
C PRO A 126 8.04 3.42 -22.63
N ASP A 127 7.84 4.68 -23.00
CA ASP A 127 8.80 5.63 -23.56
C ASP A 127 9.58 6.40 -22.48
N ASN A 128 9.05 6.45 -21.26
CA ASN A 128 9.70 7.05 -20.10
C ASN A 128 9.47 6.19 -18.85
N PRO A 129 10.21 5.09 -18.68
CA PRO A 129 10.03 4.18 -17.54
C PRO A 129 10.36 4.84 -16.19
N ASP A 130 10.99 6.01 -16.21
CA ASP A 130 11.47 6.72 -15.02
C ASP A 130 10.39 7.53 -14.31
N VAL A 131 9.22 7.70 -14.93
CA VAL A 131 8.08 8.46 -14.38
C VAL A 131 7.61 7.93 -13.02
N TRP A 132 7.84 6.64 -12.76
CA TRP A 132 7.43 5.98 -11.51
C TRP A 132 8.53 5.91 -10.46
N GLY A 133 9.63 6.64 -10.61
CA GLY A 133 10.78 6.54 -9.69
C GLY A 133 10.48 6.78 -8.21
N TRP A 134 9.43 7.54 -7.89
CA TRP A 134 8.93 7.74 -6.52
C TRP A 134 8.30 6.47 -5.91
N LEU A 135 7.97 5.49 -6.74
CA LEU A 135 7.32 4.23 -6.40
C LEU A 135 8.26 3.04 -6.59
N ASP A 136 8.95 2.96 -7.72
CA ASP A 136 9.57 1.73 -8.18
C ASP A 136 11.07 1.82 -8.47
N LYS A 137 11.75 2.88 -8.00
CA LYS A 137 13.23 2.96 -8.05
C LYS A 137 13.86 2.92 -6.67
N ASN A 138 15.14 2.55 -6.62
CA ASN A 138 15.95 2.68 -5.41
C ASN A 138 15.93 4.16 -4.94
N PRO A 139 15.64 4.45 -3.66
CA PRO A 139 15.58 3.54 -2.51
C PRO A 139 14.21 2.92 -2.16
N MET A 140 13.18 3.17 -2.96
CA MET A 140 11.78 2.76 -2.75
C MET A 140 11.51 1.28 -3.07
N VAL A 141 12.21 0.71 -4.06
CA VAL A 141 12.21 -0.73 -4.33
C VAL A 141 13.49 -1.14 -5.08
N LEU A 142 13.86 -2.42 -5.04
CA LEU A 142 14.86 -3.00 -5.93
C LEU A 142 14.17 -3.40 -7.23
N VAL A 143 14.35 -2.60 -8.28
CA VAL A 143 14.05 -2.98 -9.66
C VAL A 143 15.31 -3.56 -10.29
N PRO A 144 15.28 -4.79 -10.82
CA PRO A 144 16.35 -5.30 -11.67
C PRO A 144 16.50 -4.38 -12.88
N SER A 145 17.74 -3.97 -13.20
CA SER A 145 18.08 -3.02 -14.26
C SER A 145 17.75 -3.46 -15.69
N ILE A 146 17.07 -4.60 -15.87
CA ILE A 146 16.67 -5.16 -17.17
C ILE A 146 15.20 -5.55 -17.05
N VAL A 147 14.31 -4.62 -17.39
CA VAL A 147 12.95 -4.97 -17.80
C VAL A 147 12.90 -4.74 -19.31
N THR A 148 13.18 -5.79 -20.06
CA THR A 148 12.80 -5.88 -21.48
C THR A 148 11.31 -5.53 -21.59
N GLN A 149 10.96 -4.64 -22.52
CA GLN A 149 9.58 -4.27 -22.86
C GLN A 149 8.68 -5.50 -22.81
N ILE A 150 7.71 -5.49 -21.90
CA ILE A 150 6.71 -6.55 -21.86
C ILE A 150 5.57 -6.09 -22.77
N PRO A 151 5.33 -6.77 -23.91
CA PRO A 151 4.40 -6.27 -24.91
C PRO A 151 2.95 -6.23 -24.43
N VAL A 152 2.61 -6.97 -23.36
CA VAL A 152 1.27 -6.95 -22.75
C VAL A 152 1.36 -7.06 -21.22
N SER A 153 0.98 -5.99 -20.52
CA SER A 153 0.84 -5.95 -19.06
C SER A 153 -0.64 -5.95 -18.68
N HIS A 154 -1.02 -6.74 -17.67
CA HIS A 154 -2.38 -6.79 -17.14
C HIS A 154 -2.36 -6.87 -15.60
N MET A 155 -3.40 -6.33 -14.97
CA MET A 155 -3.68 -6.46 -13.55
C MET A 155 -5.03 -7.15 -13.41
N ALA A 156 -5.11 -8.14 -12.53
CA ALA A 156 -6.36 -8.81 -12.18
C ALA A 156 -6.70 -8.48 -10.72
N ILE A 157 -7.82 -7.80 -10.51
CA ILE A 157 -8.40 -7.55 -9.19
C ILE A 157 -9.69 -8.37 -9.10
N SER A 158 -9.84 -9.15 -8.04
CA SER A 158 -11.00 -10.03 -7.85
C SER A 158 -11.32 -10.17 -6.36
N ASN A 159 -12.49 -10.73 -6.05
CA ASN A 159 -12.95 -10.98 -4.68
C ASN A 159 -12.90 -9.74 -3.78
N MET A 160 -13.28 -8.58 -4.34
CA MET A 160 -13.40 -7.35 -3.59
C MET A 160 -14.60 -7.43 -2.65
N GLY A 161 -14.42 -6.99 -1.41
CA GLY A 161 -15.48 -6.92 -0.42
C GLY A 161 -15.11 -5.96 0.71
N LEU A 162 -16.14 -5.46 1.39
CA LEU A 162 -16.02 -4.75 2.65
C LEU A 162 -16.61 -5.66 3.73
N SER A 163 -16.00 -5.67 4.91
CA SER A 163 -16.46 -6.49 6.02
C SER A 163 -16.08 -5.84 7.35
N ASP A 164 -16.99 -5.95 8.32
CA ASP A 164 -16.76 -5.50 9.69
C ASP A 164 -15.97 -6.55 10.50
N GLN A 165 -15.87 -7.77 9.96
CA GLN A 165 -15.12 -8.86 10.58
C GLN A 165 -13.66 -8.81 10.12
N LEU A 166 -12.75 -9.09 11.07
CA LEU A 166 -11.38 -9.41 10.72
C LEU A 166 -11.40 -10.62 9.79
N PRO A 167 -10.83 -10.54 8.58
CA PRO A 167 -10.77 -11.70 7.72
C PRO A 167 -9.96 -12.78 8.43
N ILE A 168 -10.60 -13.91 8.69
CA ILE A 168 -10.05 -15.12 9.34
C ILE A 168 -9.08 -15.81 8.41
#